data_AF-A0AAU6TBZ7-F1
#
_entry.id   AF-A0AAU6TBZ7-F1
#
_cell.length_a   1.000
_cell.length_b   1.000
_cell.length_c   1.000
_cell.angle_alpha   90.00
_cell.angle_beta   90.00
_cell.angle_gamma   90.00
#
_symmetry.space_group_name_H-M   'P 1'
#
loop_
_entity.id
_entity.type
_entity.pdbx_description
1 polymer ?
#
loop_
_entity_poly.entity_id
_entity_poly.type
_entity_poly.pdbx_seq_one_letter_code
_entity_poly.pdbx_strand_id
1 'polypeptide(L)'
;MKISELARRCGLARSTLLYYEKLGVIAGTRGANGYRHYDDEDLQRLRMVQALQAGGLSLKQCLACLAGELDQTTLAARVRELDEELARMQRARDLLADLAGLRAHSGDEFKAWQLQLQREAPEAYFDWVMKQGFSEKERYHLQWLSKDMNEHERYIRDFKLLLDDMSYWGPGDSLFTQQQFAALPMAPRRILDMGCGRGAATMALAQVTDAAIVAIDLDEEALAAVARSASAAGFEQVTTLCANMAALPVELAPADLIWAEGSAYTIGVANALKAWRAHLAGPDACIVLSDLVWLTDTPPEEALAFWQRDYPAMHTLAGLLKTVQEAGYRCLWHTQLPQRAWHNYLDPIERNLARHRAELGDSPAWQDLSREVAIHRQYLGSYGYVICCLQVA
;
A
#
# COMPACT_ATOMS: atom_id res chain seq x y z
N MET A 1 7.57 -54.79 -32.57
CA MET A 1 6.63 -53.72 -32.98
C MET A 1 7.10 -53.03 -34.25
N LYS A 2 6.19 -52.63 -35.15
CA LYS A 2 6.55 -51.73 -36.28
C LYS A 2 6.63 -50.28 -35.80
N ILE A 3 7.30 -49.40 -36.56
CA ILE A 3 7.45 -47.97 -36.17
C ILE A 3 6.12 -47.26 -35.91
N SER A 4 5.06 -47.59 -36.67
CA SER A 4 3.72 -47.02 -36.50
C SER A 4 3.05 -47.45 -35.20
N GLU A 5 3.33 -48.69 -34.77
CA GLU A 5 2.84 -49.24 -33.52
C GLU A 5 3.61 -48.66 -32.32
N LEU A 6 4.94 -48.51 -32.47
CA LEU A 6 5.78 -47.85 -31.48
C LEU A 6 5.34 -46.39 -31.26
N ALA A 7 5.14 -45.64 -32.35
CA ALA A 7 4.63 -44.26 -32.34
C ALA A 7 3.33 -44.14 -31.54
N ARG A 8 2.38 -45.07 -31.76
CA ARG A 8 1.11 -45.10 -31.04
C ARG A 8 1.31 -45.40 -29.55
N ARG A 9 2.23 -46.31 -29.18
CA ARG A 9 2.46 -46.70 -27.79
C ARG A 9 3.22 -45.66 -26.97
N CYS A 10 4.07 -44.84 -27.60
CA CYS A 10 4.82 -43.77 -26.92
C CYS A 10 4.22 -42.37 -27.15
N GLY A 11 3.18 -42.24 -27.98
CA GLY A 11 2.54 -40.95 -28.29
C GLY A 11 3.44 -39.99 -29.09
N LEU A 12 4.41 -40.51 -29.85
CA LEU A 12 5.36 -39.70 -30.63
C LEU A 12 5.06 -39.77 -32.12
N ALA A 13 5.36 -38.69 -32.84
CA ALA A 13 5.31 -38.70 -34.29
C ALA A 13 6.36 -39.66 -34.87
N ARG A 14 6.03 -40.30 -36.00
CA ARG A 14 6.96 -41.19 -36.72
C ARG A 14 8.27 -40.49 -37.08
N SER A 15 8.22 -39.19 -37.42
CA SER A 15 9.40 -38.36 -37.69
C SER A 15 10.32 -38.25 -36.48
N THR A 16 9.76 -38.07 -35.28
CA THR A 16 10.52 -38.03 -34.01
C THR A 16 11.21 -39.36 -33.75
N LEU A 17 10.53 -40.50 -33.97
CA LEU A 17 11.14 -41.82 -33.82
C LEU A 17 12.28 -42.06 -34.80
N LEU A 18 12.14 -41.63 -36.06
CA LEU A 18 13.22 -41.73 -37.05
C LEU A 18 14.42 -40.86 -36.67
N TYR A 19 14.16 -39.67 -36.12
CA TYR A 19 15.21 -38.80 -35.60
C TYR A 19 15.92 -39.42 -34.39
N TYR A 20 15.17 -40.02 -33.46
CA TYR A 20 15.71 -40.71 -32.29
C TYR A 20 16.49 -41.97 -32.67
N GLU A 21 16.05 -42.70 -33.70
CA GLU A 21 16.81 -43.81 -34.27
C GLU A 21 18.13 -43.32 -34.88
N LYS A 22 18.14 -42.19 -35.60
CA LYS A 22 19.37 -41.58 -36.14
C LYS A 22 20.36 -41.17 -35.04
N LEU A 23 19.85 -40.76 -33.88
CA LEU A 23 20.66 -40.37 -32.73
C LEU A 23 21.01 -41.54 -31.80
N GLY A 24 20.61 -42.77 -32.15
CA GLY A 24 20.94 -43.97 -31.38
C GLY A 24 20.13 -44.14 -30.09
N VAL A 25 19.03 -43.42 -29.92
CA VAL A 25 18.12 -43.57 -28.76
C VAL A 25 17.39 -44.92 -28.80
N ILE A 26 17.06 -45.37 -30.00
CA ILE A 26 16.44 -46.66 -30.30
C ILE A 26 17.13 -47.25 -31.53
N ALA A 27 17.09 -48.57 -31.69
CA ALA A 27 17.75 -49.22 -32.82
C ALA A 27 16.88 -50.36 -33.38
N GLY A 28 16.09 -50.05 -34.42
CA GLY A 28 15.24 -51.05 -35.04
C GLY A 28 16.05 -52.15 -35.74
N THR A 29 15.75 -53.40 -35.45
CA THR A 29 16.34 -54.56 -36.15
C THR A 29 15.62 -54.81 -37.47
N ARG A 30 16.36 -55.13 -38.54
CA ARG A 30 15.73 -55.45 -39.83
C ARG A 30 15.25 -56.89 -39.84
N GLY A 31 13.95 -57.08 -40.03
CA GLY A 31 13.37 -58.40 -40.28
C GLY A 31 13.64 -58.90 -41.70
N ALA A 32 13.43 -60.20 -41.93
CA ALA A 32 13.55 -60.83 -43.25
C ALA A 32 12.62 -60.22 -44.34
N ASN A 33 11.59 -59.48 -43.91
CA ASN A 33 10.62 -58.76 -44.74
C ASN A 33 11.07 -57.32 -45.10
N GLY A 34 12.29 -56.90 -44.74
CA GLY A 34 12.84 -55.57 -45.01
C GLY A 34 12.32 -54.45 -44.10
N TYR A 35 11.36 -54.72 -43.21
CA TYR A 35 10.87 -53.74 -42.24
C TYR A 35 11.73 -53.71 -40.97
N ARG A 36 11.79 -52.53 -40.33
CA ARG A 36 12.38 -52.38 -38.99
C ARG A 36 11.38 -52.81 -37.92
N HIS A 37 11.85 -53.64 -36.99
CA HIS A 37 11.14 -54.09 -35.83
C HIS A 37 11.85 -53.58 -34.56
N TYR A 38 11.06 -52.99 -33.67
CA TYR A 38 11.49 -52.47 -32.37
C TYR A 38 10.94 -53.36 -31.27
N ASP A 39 11.70 -53.56 -30.21
CA ASP A 39 11.31 -54.39 -29.07
C ASP A 39 10.77 -53.54 -27.90
N ASP A 40 10.41 -54.19 -26.81
CA ASP A 40 9.93 -53.49 -25.62
C ASP A 40 11.04 -52.70 -24.90
N GLU A 41 12.32 -53.00 -25.14
CA GLU A 41 13.46 -52.26 -24.59
C GLU A 41 13.58 -50.88 -25.25
N ASP A 42 13.39 -50.80 -26.57
CA ASP A 42 13.26 -49.54 -27.31
C ASP A 42 12.12 -48.68 -26.74
N LEU A 43 10.96 -49.28 -26.45
CA LEU A 43 9.83 -48.58 -25.85
C LEU A 43 10.14 -48.08 -24.43
N GLN A 44 10.85 -48.87 -23.62
CA GLN A 44 11.28 -48.45 -22.28
C GLN A 44 12.28 -47.29 -22.35
N ARG A 45 13.26 -47.35 -23.26
CA ARG A 45 14.20 -46.25 -23.50
C ARG A 45 13.48 -44.96 -23.89
N LEU A 46 12.52 -45.03 -24.81
CA LEU A 46 11.73 -43.87 -25.23
C LEU A 46 10.96 -43.24 -24.05
N ARG A 47 10.35 -44.07 -23.20
CA ARG A 47 9.65 -43.59 -22.00
C ARG A 47 10.59 -42.90 -21.02
N MET A 48 11.80 -43.43 -20.85
CA MET A 48 12.81 -42.83 -19.97
C MET A 48 13.29 -41.48 -20.51
N VAL A 49 13.54 -41.36 -21.83
CA VAL A 49 13.84 -40.07 -22.46
C VAL A 49 12.69 -39.08 -22.28
N GLN A 50 11.44 -39.49 -22.49
CA GLN A 50 10.28 -38.61 -22.30
C GLN A 50 10.18 -38.10 -20.85
N ALA A 51 10.43 -38.96 -19.86
CA ALA A 51 10.43 -38.56 -18.45
C ALA A 51 11.55 -37.55 -18.13
N LEU A 52 12.77 -37.79 -18.62
CA LEU A 52 13.90 -36.87 -18.41
C LEU A 52 13.68 -35.53 -19.12
N GLN A 53 13.12 -35.54 -20.32
CA GLN A 53 12.76 -34.31 -21.05
C GLN A 53 11.65 -33.53 -20.36
N ALA A 54 10.67 -34.20 -19.74
CA ALA A 54 9.66 -33.54 -18.92
C ALA A 54 10.27 -32.82 -17.70
N GLY A 55 11.40 -33.32 -17.17
CA GLY A 55 12.20 -32.65 -16.15
C GLY A 55 13.08 -31.50 -16.67
N GLY A 56 13.07 -31.23 -17.98
CA GLY A 56 13.82 -30.14 -18.60
C GLY A 56 15.21 -30.53 -19.13
N LEU A 57 15.56 -31.81 -19.18
CA LEU A 57 16.84 -32.24 -19.77
C LEU A 57 16.78 -32.18 -21.30
N SER A 58 17.85 -31.67 -21.92
CA SER A 58 18.04 -31.79 -23.36
C SER A 58 18.19 -33.25 -23.80
N LEU A 59 17.93 -33.54 -25.07
CA LEU A 59 18.09 -34.90 -25.60
C LEU A 59 19.52 -35.45 -25.41
N LYS A 60 20.54 -34.58 -25.50
CA LYS A 60 21.94 -34.93 -25.25
C LYS A 60 22.16 -35.36 -23.79
N GLN A 61 21.60 -34.61 -22.83
CA GLN A 61 21.67 -34.96 -21.41
C GLN A 61 20.86 -36.22 -21.09
N CYS A 62 19.73 -36.43 -21.76
CA CYS A 62 18.96 -37.67 -21.63
C CYS A 62 19.79 -38.89 -22.03
N LEU A 63 20.49 -38.80 -23.18
CA LEU A 63 21.36 -39.89 -23.64
C LEU A 63 22.55 -40.13 -22.70
N ALA A 64 23.19 -39.06 -22.22
CA ALA A 64 24.24 -39.18 -21.20
C ALA A 64 23.71 -39.82 -19.90
N CYS A 65 22.48 -39.49 -19.50
CA CYS A 65 21.84 -40.09 -18.32
C CYS A 65 21.57 -41.59 -18.53
N LEU A 66 21.08 -41.98 -19.71
CA LEU A 66 20.86 -43.38 -20.07
C LEU A 66 22.16 -44.20 -20.12
N ALA A 67 23.27 -43.57 -20.50
CA ALA A 67 24.59 -44.18 -20.53
C ALA A 67 25.29 -44.22 -19.16
N GLY A 68 24.70 -43.59 -18.13
CA GLY A 68 25.35 -43.43 -16.82
C GLY A 68 26.50 -42.43 -16.81
N GLU A 69 26.59 -41.58 -17.83
CA GLU A 69 27.67 -40.59 -18.05
C GLU A 69 27.28 -39.18 -17.58
N LEU A 70 26.02 -38.96 -17.20
CA LEU A 70 25.57 -37.67 -16.69
C LEU A 70 25.98 -37.52 -15.22
N ASP A 71 26.72 -36.45 -14.93
CA ASP A 71 27.15 -36.17 -13.56
C ASP A 71 25.96 -35.83 -12.63
N GLN A 72 26.09 -36.22 -11.36
CA GLN A 72 25.06 -35.94 -10.35
C GLN A 72 24.90 -34.43 -10.09
N THR A 73 25.95 -33.65 -10.34
CA THR A 73 25.95 -32.19 -10.14
C THR A 73 25.02 -31.46 -11.10
N THR A 74 24.90 -31.93 -12.35
CA THR A 74 24.03 -31.42 -13.41
C THR A 74 22.59 -31.71 -13.08
N LEU A 75 22.31 -32.93 -12.61
CA LEU A 75 20.98 -33.31 -12.13
C LEU A 75 20.58 -32.47 -10.91
N ALA A 76 21.47 -32.32 -9.93
CA ALA A 76 21.22 -31.50 -8.75
C ALA A 76 21.03 -30.01 -9.09
N ALA A 77 21.74 -29.48 -10.10
CA ALA A 77 21.54 -28.13 -10.60
C ALA A 77 20.14 -27.97 -11.22
N ARG A 78 19.71 -28.92 -12.06
CA ARG A 78 18.36 -28.85 -12.65
C ARG A 78 17.25 -28.97 -11.60
N VAL A 79 17.45 -29.78 -10.56
CA VAL A 79 16.51 -29.84 -9.43
C VAL A 79 16.38 -28.47 -8.75
N ARG A 80 17.49 -27.78 -8.47
CA ARG A 80 17.43 -26.42 -7.91
C ARG A 80 16.70 -25.43 -8.81
N GLU A 81 16.96 -25.46 -10.11
CA GLU A 81 16.23 -24.61 -11.07
C GLU A 81 14.72 -24.90 -11.05
N LEU A 82 14.32 -26.19 -10.98
CA LEU A 82 12.92 -26.57 -10.86
C LEU A 82 12.31 -26.10 -9.54
N ASP A 83 13.04 -26.17 -8.43
CA ASP A 83 12.58 -25.66 -7.13
C ASP A 83 12.37 -24.14 -7.16
N GLU A 84 13.25 -23.39 -7.83
CA GLU A 84 13.10 -21.95 -8.05
C GLU A 84 11.90 -21.63 -8.95
N GLU A 85 11.71 -22.40 -10.04
CA GLU A 85 10.56 -22.29 -10.93
C GLU A 85 9.24 -22.58 -10.18
N LEU A 86 9.21 -23.64 -9.36
CA LEU A 86 8.07 -24.00 -8.52
C LEU A 86 7.76 -22.91 -7.50
N ALA A 87 8.78 -22.40 -6.81
CA ALA A 87 8.60 -21.32 -5.85
C ALA A 87 8.03 -20.07 -6.56
N ARG A 88 8.56 -19.70 -7.74
CA ARG A 88 8.04 -18.56 -8.52
C ARG A 88 6.59 -18.78 -8.96
N MET A 89 6.26 -19.98 -9.45
CA MET A 89 4.89 -20.32 -9.84
C MET A 89 3.94 -20.30 -8.66
N GLN A 90 4.39 -20.77 -7.49
CA GLN A 90 3.62 -20.76 -6.26
C GLN A 90 3.31 -19.33 -5.80
N ARG A 91 4.31 -18.42 -5.82
CA ARG A 91 4.10 -16.99 -5.55
C ARG A 91 3.10 -16.35 -6.51
N ALA A 92 3.25 -16.61 -7.81
CA ALA A 92 2.33 -16.10 -8.82
C ALA A 92 0.90 -16.63 -8.62
N ARG A 93 0.76 -17.93 -8.30
CA ARG A 93 -0.53 -18.55 -7.97
C ARG A 93 -1.16 -17.89 -6.76
N ASP A 94 -0.38 -17.66 -5.70
CA ASP A 94 -0.87 -17.08 -4.46
C ASP A 94 -1.29 -15.61 -4.64
N LEU A 95 -0.51 -14.82 -5.40
CA LEU A 95 -0.92 -13.49 -5.84
C LEU A 95 -2.25 -13.51 -6.61
N LEU A 96 -2.39 -14.39 -7.60
CA LEU A 96 -3.64 -14.51 -8.38
C LEU A 96 -4.81 -15.00 -7.53
N ALA A 97 -4.56 -15.89 -6.57
CA ALA A 97 -5.58 -16.39 -5.66
C ALA A 97 -6.02 -15.31 -4.65
N ASP A 98 -5.09 -14.47 -4.18
CA ASP A 98 -5.39 -13.29 -3.35
C ASP A 98 -6.23 -12.28 -4.15
N LEU A 99 -5.87 -12.00 -5.41
CA LEU A 99 -6.63 -11.13 -6.31
C LEU A 99 -8.04 -11.68 -6.63
N ALA A 100 -8.17 -13.00 -6.72
CA ALA A 100 -9.44 -13.68 -6.99
C ALA A 100 -10.29 -13.92 -5.73
N GLY A 101 -9.81 -13.53 -4.54
CA GLY A 101 -10.51 -13.77 -3.27
C GLY A 101 -10.62 -15.25 -2.87
N LEU A 102 -9.75 -16.12 -3.43
CA LEU A 102 -9.78 -17.57 -3.20
C LEU A 102 -9.01 -17.99 -1.93
N ARG A 103 -8.34 -17.05 -1.26
CA ARG A 103 -7.58 -17.30 -0.04
C ARG A 103 -8.19 -16.50 1.10
N ALA A 104 -8.35 -17.17 2.24
CA ALA A 104 -8.88 -16.58 3.47
C ALA A 104 -7.97 -15.51 4.10
N HIS A 105 -6.71 -15.38 3.65
CA HIS A 105 -5.80 -14.35 4.16
C HIS A 105 -4.86 -13.95 3.03
N SER A 106 -4.76 -12.65 2.77
CA SER A 106 -3.77 -12.07 1.87
C SER A 106 -2.37 -12.29 2.45
N GLY A 107 -1.48 -12.93 1.70
CA GLY A 107 -0.11 -13.19 2.16
C GLY A 107 0.77 -11.94 2.16
N ASP A 108 1.92 -11.99 2.84
CA ASP A 108 2.91 -10.90 2.83
C ASP A 108 3.37 -10.53 1.40
N GLU A 109 3.34 -11.49 0.48
CA GLU A 109 3.69 -11.30 -0.93
C GLU A 109 2.71 -10.40 -1.66
N PHE A 110 1.41 -10.50 -1.36
CA PHE A 110 0.40 -9.62 -1.93
C PHE A 110 0.62 -8.18 -1.49
N LYS A 111 0.96 -7.98 -0.22
CA LYS A 111 1.26 -6.64 0.34
C LYS A 111 2.51 -6.05 -0.27
N ALA A 112 3.57 -6.84 -0.37
CA ALA A 112 4.82 -6.43 -1.02
C ALA A 112 4.58 -6.03 -2.48
N TRP A 113 3.77 -6.79 -3.21
CA TRP A 113 3.37 -6.47 -4.57
C TRP A 113 2.55 -5.17 -4.66
N GLN A 114 1.57 -4.97 -3.77
CA GLN A 114 0.78 -3.73 -3.70
C GLN A 114 1.67 -2.52 -3.40
N LEU A 115 2.55 -2.62 -2.41
CA LEU A 115 3.46 -1.54 -2.02
C LEU A 115 4.43 -1.19 -3.17
N GLN A 116 4.93 -2.21 -3.87
CA GLN A 116 5.77 -2.03 -5.04
C GLN A 116 5.02 -1.31 -6.17
N LEU A 117 3.78 -1.72 -6.48
CA LEU A 117 2.96 -1.07 -7.51
C LEU A 117 2.57 0.36 -7.15
N GLN A 118 2.27 0.63 -5.88
CA GLN A 118 2.02 1.99 -5.41
C GLN A 118 3.25 2.89 -5.62
N ARG A 119 4.46 2.35 -5.46
CA ARG A 119 5.71 3.08 -5.68
C ARG A 119 6.04 3.27 -7.16
N GLU A 120 5.87 2.22 -7.96
CA GLU A 120 6.37 2.15 -9.34
C GLU A 120 5.35 2.61 -10.38
N ALA A 121 4.06 2.43 -10.12
CA ALA A 121 2.97 2.81 -11.03
C ALA A 121 1.70 3.24 -10.25
N PRO A 122 1.79 4.34 -9.47
CA PRO A 122 0.71 4.79 -8.58
C PRO A 122 -0.61 5.06 -9.30
N GLU A 123 -0.58 5.63 -10.49
CA GLU A 123 -1.77 5.95 -11.31
C GLU A 123 -2.46 4.68 -11.83
N ALA A 124 -1.70 3.70 -12.31
CA ALA A 124 -2.25 2.43 -12.78
C ALA A 124 -2.84 1.59 -11.64
N TYR A 125 -2.19 1.61 -10.48
CA TYR A 125 -2.73 0.99 -9.26
C TYR A 125 -4.03 1.68 -8.82
N PHE A 126 -4.09 3.02 -8.86
CA PHE A 126 -5.31 3.79 -8.60
C PHE A 126 -6.45 3.35 -9.51
N ASP A 127 -6.25 3.38 -10.83
CA ASP A 127 -7.27 3.01 -11.81
C ASP A 127 -7.74 1.56 -11.64
N TRP A 128 -6.82 0.65 -11.29
CA TRP A 128 -7.14 -0.75 -11.07
C TRP A 128 -8.01 -0.95 -9.82
N VAL A 129 -7.65 -0.33 -8.69
CA VAL A 129 -8.45 -0.34 -7.45
C VAL A 129 -9.87 0.18 -7.72
N MET A 130 -9.99 1.31 -8.41
CA MET A 130 -11.30 1.90 -8.73
C MET A 130 -12.16 0.97 -9.61
N LYS A 131 -11.56 0.21 -10.53
CA LYS A 131 -12.27 -0.76 -11.38
C LYS A 131 -12.72 -2.03 -10.66
N GLN A 132 -12.15 -2.36 -9.50
CA GLN A 132 -12.60 -3.49 -8.69
C GLN A 132 -13.86 -3.19 -7.86
N GLY A 133 -14.45 -2.00 -8.02
CA GLY A 133 -15.67 -1.60 -7.32
C GLY A 133 -15.44 -0.88 -6.01
N PHE A 134 -14.18 -0.58 -5.66
CA PHE A 134 -13.84 0.27 -4.54
C PHE A 134 -14.16 1.73 -4.87
N SER A 135 -14.90 2.39 -3.98
CA SER A 135 -15.08 3.83 -3.94
C SER A 135 -13.78 4.54 -3.55
N GLU A 136 -13.60 5.81 -3.91
CA GLU A 136 -12.47 6.63 -3.41
C GLU A 136 -12.40 6.63 -1.87
N LYS A 137 -13.54 6.43 -1.18
CA LYS A 137 -13.69 6.28 0.27
C LYS A 137 -12.95 5.05 0.83
N GLU A 138 -12.88 3.95 0.09
CA GLU A 138 -12.19 2.71 0.50
C GLU A 138 -10.68 2.76 0.24
N ARG A 139 -10.20 3.73 -0.55
CA ARG A 139 -8.75 3.99 -0.77
C ARG A 139 -8.04 4.54 0.46
N TYR A 140 -8.69 5.36 1.28
CA TYR A 140 -8.04 5.90 2.49
C TYR A 140 -7.94 4.85 3.59
N HIS A 141 -8.84 3.87 3.57
CA HIS A 141 -8.69 2.66 4.36
C HIS A 141 -7.67 1.69 3.74
N LEU A 142 -7.20 1.84 2.49
CA LEU A 142 -6.25 0.90 1.86
C LEU A 142 -4.84 0.87 2.47
N GLN A 143 -4.44 1.87 3.26
CA GLN A 143 -3.27 1.72 4.15
C GLN A 143 -3.50 0.65 5.22
N TRP A 144 -4.75 0.40 5.59
CA TRP A 144 -5.19 -0.61 6.57
C TRP A 144 -5.75 -1.88 5.91
N LEU A 145 -6.24 -1.81 4.66
CA LEU A 145 -6.92 -2.90 3.94
C LEU A 145 -5.99 -3.93 3.29
N SER A 146 -4.93 -4.28 3.97
CA SER A 146 -4.08 -5.40 3.58
C SER A 146 -4.60 -6.77 4.04
N LYS A 147 -5.87 -6.89 4.46
CA LYS A 147 -6.41 -8.13 5.00
C LYS A 147 -7.81 -8.41 4.44
N ASP A 148 -7.89 -9.47 3.65
CA ASP A 148 -9.05 -10.26 3.25
C ASP A 148 -10.36 -9.49 2.92
N MET A 149 -10.75 -9.58 1.65
CA MET A 149 -12.00 -9.04 1.11
C MET A 149 -13.25 -9.47 1.90
N ASN A 150 -13.22 -10.66 2.52
CA ASN A 150 -14.35 -11.18 3.31
C ASN A 150 -14.33 -10.73 4.77
N GLU A 151 -13.20 -10.25 5.30
CA GLU A 151 -13.09 -9.66 6.63
C GLU A 151 -13.21 -8.13 6.62
N HIS A 152 -13.23 -7.51 5.44
CA HIS A 152 -13.30 -6.07 5.25
C HIS A 152 -14.46 -5.42 5.99
N GLU A 153 -15.69 -5.89 5.80
CA GLU A 153 -16.88 -5.32 6.45
C GLU A 153 -16.80 -5.46 7.97
N ARG A 154 -16.27 -6.60 8.46
CA ARG A 154 -16.07 -6.86 9.90
C ARG A 154 -15.02 -5.91 10.47
N TYR A 155 -13.88 -5.80 9.81
CA TYR A 155 -12.80 -4.90 10.19
C TYR A 155 -13.28 -3.45 10.23
N ILE A 156 -13.92 -2.96 9.17
CA ILE A 156 -14.39 -1.57 9.09
C ILE A 156 -15.45 -1.29 10.14
N ARG A 157 -16.39 -2.21 10.36
CA ARG A 157 -17.39 -2.07 11.42
C ARG A 157 -16.73 -1.97 12.80
N ASP A 158 -15.83 -2.89 13.11
CA ASP A 158 -15.16 -2.94 14.41
C ASP A 158 -14.26 -1.72 14.61
N PHE A 159 -13.53 -1.30 13.56
CA PHE A 159 -12.70 -0.10 13.55
C PHE A 159 -13.52 1.17 13.77
N LYS A 160 -14.65 1.33 13.06
CA LYS A 160 -15.58 2.44 13.27
C LYS A 160 -16.11 2.48 14.70
N LEU A 161 -16.41 1.33 15.30
CA LEU A 161 -16.85 1.25 16.69
C LEU A 161 -15.74 1.66 17.67
N LEU A 162 -14.49 1.27 17.40
CA LEU A 162 -13.34 1.63 18.23
C LEU A 162 -12.93 3.10 18.12
N LEU A 163 -13.22 3.76 16.99
CA LEU A 163 -13.02 5.19 16.80
C LEU A 163 -14.28 6.04 17.03
N ASP A 164 -15.35 5.43 17.53
CA ASP A 164 -16.60 6.14 17.78
C ASP A 164 -16.43 7.21 18.87
N ASP A 165 -17.18 8.30 18.73
CA ASP A 165 -17.16 9.47 19.61
C ASP A 165 -15.79 10.18 19.75
N MET A 166 -14.84 9.91 18.84
CA MET A 166 -13.57 10.61 18.80
C MET A 166 -13.69 11.94 18.06
N SER A 167 -13.21 13.02 18.70
CA SER A 167 -13.13 14.36 18.09
C SER A 167 -11.98 14.48 17.09
N TYR A 168 -10.91 13.70 17.26
CA TYR A 168 -9.71 13.74 16.43
C TYR A 168 -9.44 12.37 15.82
N TRP A 169 -9.13 12.33 14.52
CA TRP A 169 -8.72 11.11 13.80
C TRP A 169 -7.20 10.97 13.67
N GLY A 170 -6.46 11.89 14.28
CA GLY A 170 -5.02 11.87 14.46
C GLY A 170 -4.65 12.82 15.60
N PRO A 171 -3.37 12.98 15.95
CA PRO A 171 -2.95 13.90 17.01
C PRO A 171 -3.37 15.34 16.70
N GLY A 172 -4.08 16.00 17.62
CA GLY A 172 -4.61 17.35 17.42
C GLY A 172 -5.05 18.05 18.70
N ASP A 173 -5.06 19.39 18.69
CA ASP A 173 -5.44 20.21 19.84
C ASP A 173 -5.91 21.60 19.40
N SER A 174 -7.17 21.95 19.68
CA SER A 174 -7.77 23.20 19.18
C SER A 174 -7.05 24.45 19.66
N LEU A 175 -6.54 24.47 20.90
CA LEU A 175 -5.77 25.61 21.41
C LEU A 175 -4.44 25.75 20.67
N PHE A 176 -3.80 24.64 20.34
CA PHE A 176 -2.58 24.63 19.55
C PHE A 176 -2.84 25.12 18.13
N THR A 177 -3.88 24.61 17.45
CA THR A 177 -4.33 25.08 16.13
C THR A 177 -4.54 26.60 16.14
N GLN A 178 -5.26 27.14 17.13
CA GLN A 178 -5.51 28.58 17.27
C GLN A 178 -4.22 29.38 17.52
N GLN A 179 -3.28 28.85 18.31
CA GLN A 179 -1.98 29.47 18.55
C GLN A 179 -1.15 29.53 17.26
N GLN A 180 -1.13 28.47 16.47
CA GLN A 180 -0.42 28.43 15.20
C GLN A 180 -1.07 29.37 14.17
N PHE A 181 -2.40 29.44 14.15
CA PHE A 181 -3.14 30.38 13.30
C PHE A 181 -2.82 31.84 13.67
N ALA A 182 -2.78 32.17 14.96
CA ALA A 182 -2.43 33.51 15.43
C ALA A 182 -0.98 33.92 15.11
N ALA A 183 -0.10 32.95 14.84
CA ALA A 183 1.30 33.18 14.46
C ALA A 183 1.51 33.40 12.94
N LEU A 184 0.44 33.37 12.15
CA LEU A 184 0.51 33.65 10.72
C LEU A 184 1.00 35.09 10.47
N PRO A 185 1.81 35.32 9.41
CA PRO A 185 2.30 36.66 9.06
C PRO A 185 1.21 37.53 8.41
N MET A 186 0.00 36.99 8.23
CA MET A 186 -1.08 37.59 7.48
C MET A 186 -2.44 37.18 8.07
N ALA A 187 -3.49 37.96 7.79
CA ALA A 187 -4.86 37.66 8.21
C ALA A 187 -5.66 37.11 7.01
N PRO A 188 -5.89 35.79 6.93
CA PRO A 188 -6.56 35.19 5.78
C PRO A 188 -8.04 35.56 5.75
N ARG A 189 -8.59 35.74 4.55
CA ARG A 189 -10.03 35.91 4.32
C ARG A 189 -10.65 34.66 3.71
N ARG A 190 -9.85 33.83 3.03
CA ARG A 190 -10.29 32.56 2.45
C ARG A 190 -9.33 31.43 2.81
N ILE A 191 -9.85 30.42 3.49
CA ILE A 191 -9.12 29.28 4.03
C ILE A 191 -9.66 28.00 3.38
N LEU A 192 -8.78 27.14 2.91
CA LEU A 192 -9.11 25.76 2.52
C LEU A 192 -8.53 24.81 3.56
N ASP A 193 -9.37 24.06 4.26
CA ASP A 193 -8.95 23.06 5.25
C ASP A 193 -8.95 21.67 4.59
N MET A 194 -7.76 21.16 4.25
CA MET A 194 -7.53 19.97 3.44
C MET A 194 -7.48 18.70 4.30
N GLY A 195 -8.33 17.74 3.97
CA GLY A 195 -8.46 16.50 4.75
C GLY A 195 -8.96 16.81 6.15
N CYS A 196 -10.03 17.60 6.23
CA CYS A 196 -10.55 18.14 7.48
C CYS A 196 -11.12 17.07 8.44
N GLY A 197 -11.42 15.87 7.94
CA GLY A 197 -12.07 14.79 8.67
C GLY A 197 -13.38 15.28 9.31
N ARG A 198 -13.52 15.08 10.63
CA ARG A 198 -14.68 15.57 11.40
C ARG A 198 -14.62 17.06 11.78
N GLY A 199 -13.59 17.77 11.32
CA GLY A 199 -13.52 19.24 11.41
C GLY A 199 -12.93 19.80 12.69
N ALA A 200 -12.13 19.06 13.44
CA ALA A 200 -11.58 19.58 14.70
C ALA A 200 -10.72 20.85 14.48
N ALA A 201 -9.87 20.86 13.45
CA ALA A 201 -9.11 22.03 13.04
C ALA A 201 -10.04 23.11 12.46
N THR A 202 -10.97 22.74 11.57
CA THR A 202 -11.99 23.65 11.00
C THR A 202 -12.72 24.45 12.08
N MET A 203 -13.20 23.78 13.13
CA MET A 203 -13.94 24.39 14.22
C MET A 203 -13.04 25.26 15.09
N ALA A 204 -11.79 24.83 15.33
CA ALA A 204 -10.81 25.63 16.06
C ALA A 204 -10.47 26.94 15.34
N LEU A 205 -10.36 26.91 14.00
CA LEU A 205 -10.15 28.09 13.16
C LEU A 205 -11.40 28.99 13.17
N ALA A 206 -12.60 28.44 12.95
CA ALA A 206 -13.84 29.20 12.91
C ALA A 206 -14.15 29.95 14.21
N GLN A 207 -13.63 29.49 15.36
CA GLN A 207 -13.74 30.17 16.65
C GLN A 207 -12.92 31.47 16.75
N VAL A 208 -11.89 31.64 15.92
CA VAL A 208 -10.93 32.75 16.04
C VAL A 208 -10.82 33.62 14.79
N THR A 209 -11.61 33.35 13.75
CA THR A 209 -11.65 34.15 12.52
C THR A 209 -13.02 34.17 11.85
N ASP A 210 -13.31 35.28 11.18
CA ASP A 210 -14.47 35.46 10.29
C ASP A 210 -14.14 35.09 8.83
N ALA A 211 -12.96 34.53 8.57
CA ALA A 211 -12.56 34.08 7.23
C ALA A 211 -13.54 33.02 6.69
N ALA A 212 -13.80 33.05 5.38
CA ALA A 212 -14.54 31.99 4.72
C ALA A 212 -13.69 30.71 4.71
N ILE A 213 -14.20 29.65 5.35
CA ILE A 213 -13.51 28.36 5.47
C ILE A 213 -14.25 27.34 4.60
N VAL A 214 -13.52 26.67 3.71
CA VAL A 214 -14.00 25.49 2.97
C VAL A 214 -13.32 24.27 3.54
N ALA A 215 -14.07 23.45 4.28
CA ALA A 215 -13.64 22.17 4.81
C ALA A 215 -13.74 21.09 3.72
N ILE A 216 -12.62 20.48 3.37
CA ILE A 216 -12.49 19.57 2.23
C ILE A 216 -12.09 18.19 2.74
N ASP A 217 -12.83 17.18 2.34
CA ASP A 217 -12.52 15.78 2.61
C ASP A 217 -13.17 14.89 1.54
N LEU A 218 -12.85 13.60 1.54
CA LEU A 218 -13.52 12.60 0.71
C LEU A 218 -14.61 11.84 1.48
N ASP A 219 -14.65 11.97 2.81
CA ASP A 219 -15.70 11.37 3.64
C ASP A 219 -16.91 12.32 3.81
N GLU A 220 -17.97 12.07 3.05
CA GLU A 220 -19.24 12.81 3.16
C GLU A 220 -19.89 12.73 4.55
N GLU A 221 -19.71 11.64 5.30
CA GLU A 221 -20.27 11.53 6.65
C GLU A 221 -19.52 12.46 7.62
N ALA A 222 -18.21 12.55 7.46
CA ALA A 222 -17.36 13.46 8.22
C ALA A 222 -17.68 14.92 7.88
N LEU A 223 -17.81 15.25 6.60
CA LEU A 223 -18.25 16.57 6.14
C LEU A 223 -19.65 16.93 6.65
N ALA A 224 -20.59 15.99 6.64
CA ALA A 224 -21.91 16.22 7.22
C ALA A 224 -21.83 16.50 8.74
N ALA A 225 -20.88 15.88 9.46
CA ALA A 225 -20.63 16.19 10.87
C ALA A 225 -20.02 17.59 11.07
N VAL A 226 -19.12 18.01 10.18
CA VAL A 226 -18.57 19.38 10.16
C VAL A 226 -19.69 20.40 9.97
N ALA A 227 -20.54 20.22 8.95
CA ALA A 227 -21.66 21.12 8.66
C ALA A 227 -22.66 21.22 9.82
N ARG A 228 -23.00 20.10 10.47
CA ARG A 228 -23.85 20.10 11.67
C ARG A 228 -23.21 20.86 12.83
N SER A 229 -21.91 20.64 13.08
CA SER A 229 -21.18 21.28 14.17
C SER A 229 -21.03 22.78 13.95
N ALA A 230 -20.71 23.20 12.73
CA ALA A 230 -20.63 24.60 12.32
C ALA A 230 -21.99 25.30 12.49
N SER A 231 -23.07 24.68 11.99
CA SER A 231 -24.44 25.23 12.14
C SER A 231 -24.85 25.34 13.61
N ALA A 232 -24.56 24.33 14.44
CA ALA A 232 -24.87 24.36 15.87
C ALA A 232 -24.09 25.44 16.64
N ALA A 233 -22.87 25.76 16.19
CA ALA A 233 -22.03 26.82 16.76
C ALA A 233 -22.30 28.21 16.15
N GLY A 234 -23.16 28.31 15.13
CA GLY A 234 -23.45 29.57 14.44
C GLY A 234 -22.34 30.05 13.49
N PHE A 235 -21.48 29.14 13.01
CA PHE A 235 -20.39 29.46 12.09
C PHE A 235 -20.85 29.43 10.63
N GLU A 236 -21.54 30.49 10.20
CA GLU A 236 -22.03 30.65 8.81
C GLU A 236 -20.91 30.75 7.77
N GLN A 237 -19.69 31.10 8.21
CA GLN A 237 -18.52 31.21 7.34
C GLN A 237 -17.89 29.86 6.98
N VAL A 238 -18.35 28.75 7.56
CA VAL A 238 -17.84 27.39 7.29
C VAL A 238 -18.73 26.69 6.28
N THR A 239 -18.12 26.23 5.18
CA THR A 239 -18.77 25.40 4.16
C THR A 239 -17.99 24.09 3.97
N THR A 240 -18.65 23.07 3.44
CA THR A 240 -18.05 21.75 3.24
C THR A 240 -18.04 21.37 1.76
N LEU A 241 -16.98 20.70 1.31
CA LEU A 241 -16.86 20.20 -0.05
C LEU A 241 -16.28 18.78 -0.06
N CYS A 242 -17.00 17.86 -0.69
CA CYS A 242 -16.49 16.52 -0.99
C CYS A 242 -15.58 16.61 -2.22
N ALA A 243 -14.26 16.55 -2.02
CA ALA A 243 -13.28 16.65 -3.11
C ALA A 243 -11.93 16.02 -2.76
N ASN A 244 -11.23 15.55 -3.80
CA ASN A 244 -9.90 14.99 -3.70
C ASN A 244 -8.85 16.12 -3.57
N MET A 245 -8.10 16.14 -2.47
CA MET A 245 -7.07 17.16 -2.22
C MET A 245 -5.88 17.10 -3.19
N ALA A 246 -5.69 16.01 -3.95
CA ALA A 246 -4.68 15.93 -5.02
C ALA A 246 -5.13 16.60 -6.33
N ALA A 247 -6.43 16.81 -6.52
CA ALA A 247 -7.04 17.30 -7.75
C ALA A 247 -8.20 18.26 -7.44
N LEU A 248 -7.87 19.38 -6.79
CA LEU A 248 -8.85 20.36 -6.33
C LEU A 248 -9.55 21.09 -7.50
N PRO A 249 -10.86 21.37 -7.39
CA PRO A 249 -11.57 22.22 -8.35
C PRO A 249 -10.92 23.60 -8.49
N VAL A 250 -10.88 24.13 -9.72
CA VAL A 250 -10.21 25.41 -10.03
C VAL A 250 -10.93 26.58 -9.35
N GLU A 251 -12.23 26.46 -9.13
CA GLU A 251 -13.12 27.46 -8.52
C GLU A 251 -12.82 27.72 -7.03
N LEU A 252 -12.02 26.86 -6.40
CA LEU A 252 -11.57 27.08 -5.02
C LEU A 252 -10.52 28.20 -4.93
N ALA A 253 -9.77 28.43 -6.01
CA ALA A 253 -8.80 29.50 -6.11
C ALA A 253 -9.48 30.89 -6.22
N PRO A 254 -8.83 31.96 -5.75
CA PRO A 254 -7.62 31.97 -4.94
C PRO A 254 -7.90 31.74 -3.44
N ALA A 255 -6.98 31.08 -2.72
CA ALA A 255 -7.01 30.92 -1.27
C ALA A 255 -5.83 31.67 -0.62
N ASP A 256 -6.09 32.38 0.47
CA ASP A 256 -5.06 33.08 1.24
C ASP A 256 -4.26 32.11 2.12
N LEU A 257 -4.95 31.05 2.59
CA LEU A 257 -4.40 30.03 3.45
C LEU A 257 -4.92 28.66 3.06
N ILE A 258 -4.02 27.70 2.95
CA ILE A 258 -4.35 26.27 2.94
C ILE A 258 -3.90 25.70 4.28
N TRP A 259 -4.81 25.07 5.00
CA TRP A 259 -4.57 24.41 6.28
C TRP A 259 -4.70 22.90 6.11
N ALA A 260 -3.78 22.11 6.68
CA ALA A 260 -3.75 20.66 6.49
C ALA A 260 -3.10 19.97 7.70
N GLU A 261 -3.87 19.69 8.75
CA GLU A 261 -3.36 18.95 9.92
C GLU A 261 -3.47 17.44 9.70
N GLY A 262 -2.31 16.76 9.61
CA GLY A 262 -2.27 15.30 9.56
C GLY A 262 -2.96 14.70 8.34
N SER A 263 -2.91 15.36 7.19
CA SER A 263 -3.62 14.92 5.98
C SER A 263 -2.75 14.88 4.72
N ALA A 264 -1.73 15.75 4.61
CA ALA A 264 -0.88 15.84 3.43
C ALA A 264 -0.11 14.55 3.11
N TYR A 265 0.20 13.73 4.12
CA TYR A 265 0.90 12.45 3.95
C TYR A 265 0.14 11.47 3.05
N THR A 266 -1.19 11.59 2.97
CA THR A 266 -2.05 10.68 2.20
C THR A 266 -1.77 10.70 0.70
N ILE A 267 -1.29 11.84 0.18
CA ILE A 267 -0.88 12.00 -1.21
C ILE A 267 0.64 12.26 -1.34
N GLY A 268 1.33 12.34 -0.19
CA GLY A 268 2.73 12.72 -0.05
C GLY A 268 2.91 14.24 -0.04
N VAL A 269 3.69 14.76 0.93
CA VAL A 269 3.89 16.21 1.13
C VAL A 269 4.37 16.92 -0.14
N ALA A 270 5.33 16.35 -0.87
CA ALA A 270 5.83 16.95 -2.11
C ALA A 270 4.74 17.12 -3.18
N ASN A 271 3.87 16.11 -3.33
CA ASN A 271 2.77 16.14 -4.28
C ASN A 271 1.68 17.11 -3.82
N ALA A 272 1.37 17.15 -2.52
CA ALA A 272 0.46 18.10 -1.93
C ALA A 272 0.88 19.54 -2.23
N LEU A 273 2.12 19.89 -1.90
CA LEU A 273 2.67 21.22 -2.18
C LEU A 273 2.61 21.59 -3.67
N LYS A 274 2.92 20.64 -4.56
CA LYS A 274 2.81 20.84 -6.01
C LYS A 274 1.37 21.08 -6.46
N ALA A 275 0.43 20.25 -5.99
CA ALA A 275 -0.97 20.30 -6.38
C ALA A 275 -1.65 21.59 -5.91
N TRP A 276 -1.35 22.02 -4.69
CA TRP A 276 -2.00 23.17 -4.04
C TRP A 276 -1.48 24.52 -4.52
N ARG A 277 -0.33 24.56 -5.21
CA ARG A 277 0.31 25.79 -5.66
C ARG A 277 -0.58 26.66 -6.55
N ALA A 278 -1.36 26.06 -7.42
CA ALA A 278 -2.24 26.78 -8.35
C ALA A 278 -3.44 27.44 -7.66
N HIS A 279 -3.76 27.03 -6.42
CA HIS A 279 -4.90 27.53 -5.66
C HIS A 279 -4.55 28.70 -4.74
N LEU A 280 -3.26 29.01 -4.56
CA LEU A 280 -2.80 30.10 -3.70
C LEU A 280 -3.07 31.47 -4.33
N ALA A 281 -3.48 32.44 -3.51
CA ALA A 281 -3.80 33.81 -3.93
C ALA A 281 -2.60 34.62 -4.44
N GLY A 282 -1.38 34.16 -4.18
CA GLY A 282 -0.16 34.84 -4.58
C GLY A 282 1.02 34.44 -3.71
N PRO A 283 2.13 35.18 -3.79
CA PRO A 283 3.35 34.88 -3.02
C PRO A 283 3.17 35.08 -1.50
N ASP A 284 2.22 35.91 -1.08
CA ASP A 284 1.96 36.16 0.35
C ASP A 284 1.07 35.08 0.99
N ALA A 285 0.39 34.26 0.18
CA ALA A 285 -0.46 33.18 0.67
C ALA A 285 0.36 32.10 1.37
N CYS A 286 -0.21 31.50 2.42
CA CYS A 286 0.47 30.52 3.25
C CYS A 286 -0.13 29.11 3.08
N ILE A 287 0.72 28.11 3.29
CA ILE A 287 0.28 26.73 3.55
C ILE A 287 0.72 26.40 4.96
N VAL A 288 -0.20 25.99 5.82
CA VAL A 288 0.11 25.39 7.11
C VAL A 288 -0.22 23.92 7.03
N LEU A 289 0.79 23.07 7.22
CA LEU A 289 0.59 21.63 7.25
C LEU A 289 1.29 21.00 8.44
N SER A 290 0.74 19.92 8.98
CA SER A 290 1.43 19.07 9.95
C SER A 290 1.74 17.70 9.36
N ASP A 291 2.93 17.19 9.70
CA ASP A 291 3.38 15.88 9.26
C ASP A 291 4.16 15.15 10.35
N LEU A 292 4.15 13.82 10.28
CA LEU A 292 4.84 12.96 11.22
C LEU A 292 6.33 12.87 10.86
N VAL A 293 7.21 13.18 11.79
CA VAL A 293 8.66 13.20 11.57
C VAL A 293 9.44 12.46 12.66
N TRP A 294 10.61 11.96 12.29
CA TRP A 294 11.60 11.50 13.26
C TRP A 294 12.21 12.71 13.99
N LEU A 295 12.20 12.67 15.32
CA LEU A 295 12.81 13.68 16.20
C LEU A 295 14.26 13.31 16.58
N THR A 296 14.75 12.18 16.07
CA THR A 296 16.10 11.66 16.25
C THR A 296 16.63 11.14 14.91
N ASP A 297 17.95 11.19 14.73
CA ASP A 297 18.62 10.60 13.57
C ASP A 297 18.83 9.08 13.71
N THR A 298 18.62 8.54 14.92
CA THR A 298 18.75 7.10 15.21
C THR A 298 17.44 6.57 15.80
N PRO A 299 16.40 6.32 14.97
CA PRO A 299 15.11 5.86 15.45
C PRO A 299 15.21 4.46 16.06
N PRO A 300 14.43 4.16 17.13
CA PRO A 300 14.35 2.81 17.68
C PRO A 300 13.89 1.80 16.62
N GLU A 301 14.52 0.63 16.58
CA GLU A 301 14.30 -0.38 15.53
C GLU A 301 12.83 -0.80 15.42
N GLU A 302 12.14 -1.00 16.55
CA GLU A 302 10.72 -1.40 16.57
C GLU A 302 9.81 -0.30 16.02
N ALA A 303 10.03 0.95 16.43
CA ALA A 303 9.27 2.09 15.89
C ALA A 303 9.56 2.29 14.40
N LEU A 304 10.82 2.12 13.98
CA LEU A 304 11.22 2.20 12.58
C LEU A 304 10.51 1.13 11.74
N ALA A 305 10.52 -0.12 12.19
CA ALA A 305 9.85 -1.22 11.49
C ALA A 305 8.32 -1.00 11.39
N PHE A 306 7.71 -0.45 12.44
CA PHE A 306 6.29 -0.07 12.44
C PHE A 306 6.00 1.00 11.38
N TRP A 307 6.71 2.13 11.42
CA TRP A 307 6.46 3.23 10.48
C TRP A 307 6.93 2.94 9.05
N GLN A 308 7.90 2.07 8.83
CA GLN A 308 8.25 1.61 7.47
C GLN A 308 7.09 0.89 6.78
N ARG A 309 6.21 0.24 7.54
CA ARG A 309 5.02 -0.42 7.01
C ARG A 309 3.90 0.60 6.76
N ASP A 310 3.67 1.50 7.70
CA ASP A 310 2.45 2.32 7.73
C ASP A 310 2.66 3.72 7.11
N TYR A 311 3.86 4.30 7.22
CA TYR A 311 4.25 5.55 6.59
C TYR A 311 5.74 5.55 6.15
N PRO A 312 6.10 4.80 5.09
CA PRO A 312 7.50 4.63 4.67
C PRO A 312 8.21 5.92 4.23
N ALA A 313 7.44 6.97 3.89
CA ALA A 313 7.99 8.27 3.51
C ALA A 313 8.39 9.14 4.71
N MET A 314 8.10 8.70 5.95
CA MET A 314 8.47 9.40 7.17
C MET A 314 9.98 9.65 7.23
N HIS A 315 10.35 10.92 7.42
CA HIS A 315 11.75 11.37 7.52
C HIS A 315 11.95 12.29 8.73
N THR A 316 13.18 12.74 8.95
CA THR A 316 13.47 13.74 9.99
C THR A 316 12.86 15.10 9.63
N LEU A 317 12.81 16.02 10.59
CA LEU A 317 12.43 17.42 10.32
C LEU A 317 13.32 18.06 9.22
N ALA A 318 14.62 17.79 9.24
CA ALA A 318 15.53 18.27 8.21
C ALA A 318 15.15 17.72 6.81
N GLY A 319 14.72 16.45 6.74
CA GLY A 319 14.16 15.85 5.52
C GLY A 319 12.91 16.58 5.03
N LEU A 320 11.97 16.87 5.94
CA LEU A 320 10.73 17.59 5.62
C LEU A 320 11.03 18.98 5.03
N LEU A 321 11.90 19.74 5.70
CA LEU A 321 12.26 21.10 5.28
C LEU A 321 12.99 21.10 3.94
N LYS A 322 13.77 20.04 3.64
CA LYS A 322 14.38 19.84 2.33
C LYS A 322 13.31 19.62 1.25
N THR A 323 12.33 18.74 1.50
CA THR A 323 11.20 18.52 0.58
C THR A 323 10.41 19.80 0.33
N VAL A 324 10.15 20.59 1.37
CA VAL A 324 9.50 21.91 1.26
C VAL A 324 10.31 22.86 0.36
N GLN A 325 11.63 22.93 0.58
CA GLN A 325 12.51 23.78 -0.22
C GLN A 325 12.55 23.35 -1.69
N GLU A 326 12.67 22.05 -1.96
CA GLU A 326 12.67 21.49 -3.32
C GLU A 326 11.34 21.70 -4.04
N ALA A 327 10.23 21.79 -3.32
CA ALA A 327 8.92 22.15 -3.86
C ALA A 327 8.76 23.67 -4.16
N GLY A 328 9.79 24.48 -3.89
CA GLY A 328 9.79 25.92 -4.16
C GLY A 328 9.04 26.73 -3.10
N TYR A 329 9.08 26.27 -1.85
CA TYR A 329 8.54 26.96 -0.68
C TYR A 329 9.64 27.24 0.33
N ARG A 330 9.47 28.29 1.14
CA ARG A 330 10.24 28.54 2.35
C ARG A 330 9.40 28.21 3.57
N CYS A 331 10.01 27.62 4.59
CA CYS A 331 9.40 27.48 5.90
C CYS A 331 9.60 28.77 6.70
N LEU A 332 8.50 29.42 7.09
CA LEU A 332 8.52 30.62 7.91
C LEU A 332 8.76 30.28 9.38
N TRP A 333 8.12 29.22 9.85
CA TRP A 333 8.29 28.65 11.18
C TRP A 333 7.79 27.21 11.22
N HIS A 334 8.25 26.46 12.21
CA HIS A 334 7.74 25.13 12.52
C HIS A 334 7.67 24.92 14.04
N THR A 335 6.69 24.14 14.49
CA THR A 335 6.46 23.85 15.91
C THR A 335 6.13 22.38 16.10
N GLN A 336 6.74 21.71 17.08
CA GLN A 336 6.33 20.35 17.44
C GLN A 336 4.96 20.39 18.14
N LEU A 337 4.07 19.45 17.78
CA LEU A 337 2.79 19.31 18.48
C LEU A 337 3.02 18.95 19.95
N PRO A 338 2.26 19.57 20.88
CA PRO A 338 2.41 19.31 22.31
C PRO A 338 1.91 17.92 22.66
N GLN A 339 2.37 17.38 23.79
CA GLN A 339 1.94 16.06 24.28
C GLN A 339 0.41 15.94 24.44
N ARG A 340 -0.27 17.05 24.81
CA ARG A 340 -1.74 17.08 24.90
C ARG A 340 -2.44 16.71 23.59
N ALA A 341 -1.85 17.07 22.44
CA ALA A 341 -2.43 16.73 21.14
C ALA A 341 -2.42 15.21 20.89
N TRP A 342 -1.40 14.51 21.39
CA TRP A 342 -1.34 13.05 21.37
C TRP A 342 -2.30 12.41 22.35
N HIS A 343 -2.46 12.97 23.56
CA HIS A 343 -3.43 12.46 24.54
C HIS A 343 -4.87 12.61 24.04
N ASN A 344 -5.21 13.73 23.38
CA ASN A 344 -6.51 13.94 22.75
C ASN A 344 -6.85 12.87 21.68
N TYR A 345 -5.84 12.20 21.11
CA TYR A 345 -5.99 11.11 20.14
C TYR A 345 -5.95 9.72 20.80
N LEU A 346 -4.94 9.44 21.63
CA LEU A 346 -4.69 8.10 22.19
C LEU A 346 -5.62 7.74 23.34
N ASP A 347 -5.95 8.68 24.22
CA ASP A 347 -6.75 8.38 25.42
C ASP A 347 -8.19 7.94 25.07
N PRO A 348 -8.87 8.52 24.06
CA PRO A 348 -10.13 7.96 23.55
C PRO A 348 -9.98 6.54 23.00
N ILE A 349 -8.93 6.26 22.22
CA ILE A 349 -8.69 4.92 21.65
C ILE A 349 -8.53 3.90 22.77
N GLU A 350 -7.69 4.18 23.77
CA GLU A 350 -7.49 3.28 24.91
C GLU A 350 -8.78 3.01 25.69
N ARG A 351 -9.59 4.05 25.92
CA ARG A 351 -10.91 3.89 26.57
C ARG A 351 -11.83 2.99 25.75
N ASN A 352 -11.85 3.14 24.42
CA ASN A 352 -12.68 2.34 23.53
C ASN A 352 -12.16 0.90 23.42
N LEU A 353 -10.84 0.69 23.31
CA LEU A 353 -10.21 -0.64 23.36
C LEU A 353 -10.56 -1.37 24.65
N ALA A 354 -10.51 -0.69 25.80
CA ALA A 354 -10.89 -1.27 27.09
C ALA A 354 -12.40 -1.59 27.14
N ARG A 355 -13.25 -0.67 26.68
CA ARG A 355 -14.72 -0.83 26.66
C ARG A 355 -15.15 -2.03 25.82
N HIS A 356 -14.55 -2.20 24.65
CA HIS A 356 -14.95 -3.24 23.68
C HIS A 356 -14.11 -4.52 23.75
N ARG A 357 -13.21 -4.65 24.74
CA ARG A 357 -12.30 -5.80 24.84
C ARG A 357 -13.01 -7.16 24.87
N ALA A 358 -14.15 -7.26 25.56
CA ALA A 358 -14.88 -8.53 25.67
C ALA A 358 -15.54 -8.98 24.36
N GLU A 359 -15.87 -8.02 23.48
CA GLU A 359 -16.55 -8.26 22.21
C GLU A 359 -15.56 -8.35 21.04
N LEU A 360 -14.55 -7.46 21.05
CA LEU A 360 -13.64 -7.23 19.93
C LEU A 360 -12.19 -7.64 20.22
N GLY A 361 -11.87 -8.21 21.38
CA GLY A 361 -10.47 -8.49 21.77
C GLY A 361 -9.69 -9.38 20.78
N ASP A 362 -10.40 -10.24 20.06
CA ASP A 362 -9.83 -11.11 19.02
C ASP A 362 -9.96 -10.51 17.60
N SER A 363 -10.62 -9.35 17.45
CA SER A 363 -10.78 -8.66 16.17
C SER A 363 -9.46 -8.08 15.68
N PRO A 364 -9.11 -8.22 14.39
CA PRO A 364 -7.91 -7.61 13.84
C PRO A 364 -7.86 -6.09 14.04
N ALA A 365 -8.99 -5.38 13.99
CA ALA A 365 -9.05 -3.92 14.22
C ALA A 365 -8.63 -3.55 15.65
N TRP A 366 -9.07 -4.35 16.64
CA TRP A 366 -8.68 -4.16 18.04
C TRP A 366 -7.18 -4.43 18.24
N GLN A 367 -6.65 -5.49 17.61
CA GLN A 367 -5.23 -5.83 17.70
C GLN A 367 -4.34 -4.79 17.04
N ASP A 368 -4.73 -4.27 15.88
CA ASP A 368 -3.96 -3.27 15.13
C ASP A 368 -3.96 -1.93 15.89
N LEU A 369 -5.11 -1.44 16.39
CA LEU A 369 -5.17 -0.23 17.23
C LEU A 369 -4.45 -0.40 18.57
N SER A 370 -4.53 -1.57 19.21
CA SER A 370 -3.78 -1.84 20.46
C SER A 370 -2.28 -1.78 20.23
N ARG A 371 -1.81 -2.27 19.08
CA ARG A 371 -0.39 -2.19 18.69
C ARG A 371 0.03 -0.75 18.44
N GLU A 372 -0.78 0.03 17.71
CA GLU A 372 -0.53 1.45 17.48
C GLU A 372 -0.37 2.20 18.81
N VAL A 373 -1.33 2.03 19.74
CA VAL A 373 -1.26 2.62 21.08
C VAL A 373 0.02 2.22 21.80
N ALA A 374 0.39 0.93 21.80
CA ALA A 374 1.61 0.45 22.46
C ALA A 374 2.87 1.11 21.89
N ILE A 375 2.97 1.20 20.56
CA ILE A 375 4.07 1.86 19.86
C ILE A 375 4.16 3.33 20.26
N HIS A 376 3.04 4.06 20.28
CA HIS A 376 3.03 5.45 20.71
C HIS A 376 3.43 5.62 22.18
N ARG A 377 2.86 4.83 23.09
CA ARG A 377 3.18 4.94 24.52
C ARG A 377 4.66 4.68 24.82
N GLN A 378 5.30 3.81 24.05
CA GLN A 378 6.69 3.45 24.26
C GLN A 378 7.68 4.37 23.54
N TYR A 379 7.34 4.85 22.34
CA TYR A 379 8.31 5.49 21.45
C TYR A 379 7.99 6.94 21.08
N LEU A 380 6.86 7.51 21.51
CA LEU A 380 6.63 8.95 21.38
C LEU A 380 7.79 9.74 22.01
N GLY A 381 8.24 10.78 21.31
CA GLY A 381 9.45 11.52 21.65
C GLY A 381 10.68 11.11 20.83
N SER A 382 10.73 9.87 20.31
CA SER A 382 11.63 9.52 19.19
C SER A 382 11.07 9.98 17.85
N TYR A 383 9.76 10.12 17.76
CA TYR A 383 9.04 10.77 16.68
C TYR A 383 7.91 11.64 17.22
N GLY A 384 7.36 12.49 16.36
CA GLY A 384 6.24 13.35 16.68
C GLY A 384 5.71 14.07 15.45
N TYR A 385 4.55 14.71 15.60
CA TYR A 385 4.03 15.61 14.57
C TYR A 385 4.71 16.98 14.70
N VAL A 386 5.09 17.56 13.56
CA VAL A 386 5.53 18.95 13.46
C VAL A 386 4.62 19.68 12.49
N ILE A 387 4.14 20.85 12.91
CA ILE A 387 3.38 21.76 12.05
C ILE A 387 4.31 22.83 11.49
N CYS A 388 4.18 23.14 10.21
CA CYS A 388 5.02 24.07 9.47
C CYS A 388 4.15 25.11 8.77
N CYS A 389 4.50 26.39 8.89
CA CYS A 389 3.96 27.44 8.03
C CYS A 389 4.92 27.68 6.88
N LEU A 390 4.38 27.61 5.67
CA LEU A 390 5.10 27.63 4.41
C LEU A 390 4.59 28.77 3.55
N GLN A 391 5.48 29.35 2.76
CA GLN A 391 5.15 30.39 1.79
C GLN A 391 5.96 30.16 0.52
N VAL A 392 5.45 30.59 -0.63
CA VAL A 392 6.17 30.46 -1.90
C VAL A 392 7.51 31.22 -1.81
N ALA A 393 8.60 30.57 -2.24
CA ALA A 393 9.96 31.11 -2.17
C ALA A 393 10.26 32.17 -3.23
#